data_AF-A0A2N0UWK6-F1
#
_entry.id   AF-A0A2N0UWK6-F1
#
_cell.length_a   1.000
_cell.length_b   1.000
_cell.length_c   1.000
_cell.angle_alpha   90.00
_cell.angle_beta   90.00
_cell.angle_gamma   90.00
#
_symmetry.space_group_name_H-M   'P 1'
#
loop_
_entity.id
_entity.type
_entity.pdbx_description
1 polymer ?
#
loop_
_entity_poly.entity_id
_entity_poly.type
_entity_poly.pdbx_seq_one_letter_code
_entity_poly.pdbx_strand_id
1 'polypeptide(L)'
;MLEVAICPKCGEVNYPALESYKKCYCCWVGFLKRPRKLLFEVTEQLQREHFERNVLGSQEAEYLFWYEKFLKDCPEYDNSLYEEHLNNNRRWDLVTKQRLNELSSKPTVKCPYCGSLRTTKISTSSKVASSLTLGLASNKIGKNYQCNDCKATF
;
A
#
# COMPACT_ATOMS: atom_id res chain seq x y z
N MET A 1 17.96 17.82 -5.13
CA MET A 1 16.65 18.46 -5.34
C MET A 1 15.60 17.37 -5.35
N LEU A 2 14.51 17.51 -4.59
CA LEU A 2 13.43 16.52 -4.58
C LEU A 2 12.41 16.89 -5.66
N GLU A 3 11.75 15.87 -6.20
CA GLU A 3 10.67 16.04 -7.17
C GLU A 3 9.38 15.47 -6.58
N VAL A 4 8.24 16.03 -6.99
CA VAL A 4 6.93 15.38 -6.85
C VAL A 4 6.46 14.93 -8.23
N ALA A 5 5.93 13.72 -8.31
CA ALA A 5 5.36 13.15 -9.51
C ALA A 5 3.85 12.98 -9.33
N ILE A 6 3.05 13.55 -10.23
CA ILE A 6 1.59 13.48 -10.16
C ILE A 6 1.02 12.91 -11.44
N CYS A 7 0.15 11.90 -11.32
CA CYS A 7 -0.53 11.34 -12.47
C CYS A 7 -1.67 12.26 -12.94
N PRO A 8 -1.65 12.77 -14.19
CA PRO A 8 -2.72 13.63 -14.70
C PRO A 8 -4.03 12.88 -14.98
N LYS A 9 -4.04 11.54 -14.87
CA LYS A 9 -5.24 10.72 -15.14
C LYS A 9 -5.93 10.16 -13.92
N CYS A 10 -5.23 10.00 -12.80
CA CYS A 10 -5.83 9.42 -11.60
C CYS A 10 -5.52 10.19 -10.32
N GLY A 11 -4.69 11.24 -10.39
CA GLY A 11 -4.32 12.05 -9.23
C GLY A 11 -3.34 11.39 -8.27
N GLU A 12 -2.70 10.27 -8.63
CA GLU A 12 -1.69 9.62 -7.77
C GLU A 12 -0.49 10.55 -7.61
N VAL A 13 -0.19 10.89 -6.36
CA VAL A 13 0.97 11.69 -5.96
C VAL A 13 2.07 10.78 -5.42
N ASN A 14 3.31 11.01 -5.85
CA ASN A 14 4.49 10.46 -5.21
C ASN A 14 5.49 11.54 -4.89
N TYR A 15 5.80 11.68 -3.60
CA TYR A 15 6.82 12.57 -3.09
C TYR A 15 7.59 11.83 -1.97
N PRO A 16 8.94 11.76 -2.04
CA PRO A 16 9.77 12.13 -3.18
C PRO A 16 9.59 11.17 -4.37
N ALA A 17 9.63 11.71 -5.59
CA ALA A 17 9.48 10.93 -6.82
C ALA A 17 10.76 10.18 -7.20
N LEU A 18 10.91 8.94 -6.70
CA LEU A 18 11.95 8.02 -7.16
C LEU A 18 11.68 7.56 -8.62
N GLU A 19 12.72 7.09 -9.31
CA GLU A 19 12.64 6.69 -10.72
C GLU A 19 11.56 5.62 -10.99
N SER A 20 11.34 4.70 -10.05
CA SER A 20 10.28 3.70 -10.10
C SER A 20 8.86 4.30 -10.03
N TYR A 21 8.71 5.46 -9.41
CA TYR A 21 7.43 6.13 -9.16
C TYR A 21 7.02 7.09 -10.28
N LYS A 22 7.91 7.39 -11.24
CA LYS A 22 7.61 8.24 -12.41
C LYS A 22 6.59 7.63 -13.39
N LYS A 23 6.17 6.37 -13.17
CA LYS A 23 5.16 5.66 -13.98
C LYS A 23 3.90 5.38 -13.16
N CYS A 24 2.73 5.76 -13.66
CA CYS A 24 1.43 5.36 -13.07
C CYS A 24 1.00 3.96 -13.54
N TYR A 25 0.22 3.27 -12.72
CA TYR A 25 -0.42 1.98 -13.06
C TYR A 25 -1.93 2.10 -13.37
N CYS A 26 -2.51 3.28 -13.15
CA CYS A 26 -3.93 3.61 -13.34
C CYS A 26 -4.48 3.39 -14.76
N CYS A 27 -3.63 3.31 -15.79
CA CYS A 27 -4.05 3.12 -17.18
C CYS A 27 -3.31 1.95 -17.81
N TRP A 28 -3.28 0.81 -17.12
CA TRP A 28 -2.71 -0.41 -17.68
C TRP A 28 -3.60 -0.91 -18.84
N VAL A 29 -3.21 -0.56 -20.07
CA VAL A 29 -3.79 -1.09 -21.31
C VAL A 29 -2.68 -1.82 -22.07
N GLY A 30 -2.40 -3.07 -21.67
CA GLY A 30 -1.45 -3.96 -22.37
C GLY A 30 -0.12 -3.28 -22.74
N PHE A 31 0.15 -3.18 -24.04
CA PHE A 31 1.37 -2.60 -24.63
C PHE A 31 1.34 -1.07 -24.84
N LEU A 32 0.25 -0.37 -24.46
CA LEU A 32 0.15 1.08 -24.69
C LEU A 32 1.06 1.87 -23.74
N LYS A 33 1.61 2.98 -24.26
CA LYS A 33 2.44 3.91 -23.49
C LYS A 33 1.66 4.38 -22.26
N ARG A 34 2.21 4.09 -21.07
CA ARG A 34 1.66 4.57 -19.79
C ARG A 34 1.60 6.10 -19.81
N PRO A 35 0.56 6.72 -19.22
CA PRO A 35 0.55 8.16 -19.03
C PRO A 35 1.81 8.55 -18.24
N ARG A 36 2.59 9.48 -18.78
CA ARG A 36 3.72 10.06 -18.06
C ARG A 36 3.14 10.93 -16.94
N LYS A 37 3.70 10.79 -15.74
CA LYS A 37 3.38 11.70 -14.64
C LYS A 37 3.94 13.09 -14.96
N LEU A 38 3.24 14.11 -14.49
CA LEU A 38 3.78 15.46 -14.40
C LEU A 38 4.84 15.46 -13.29
N LEU A 39 5.97 16.11 -13.54
CA LEU A 39 7.10 16.19 -12.62
C LEU A 39 7.31 17.65 -12.25
N PHE A 40 7.41 17.92 -10.95
CA PHE A 40 7.66 19.26 -10.42
C PHE A 40 8.83 19.22 -9.45
N GLU A 41 9.77 20.15 -9.64
CA GLU A 41 10.88 20.35 -8.72
C GLU A 41 10.37 21.00 -7.42
N VAL A 42 10.80 20.46 -6.28
CA VAL A 42 10.40 20.94 -4.97
C VAL A 42 11.55 21.68 -4.32
N THR A 43 11.36 22.98 -4.10
CA THR A 43 12.31 23.85 -3.40
C THR A 43 12.40 23.48 -1.91
N GLU A 44 13.54 23.74 -1.27
CA GLU A 44 13.72 23.44 0.17
C GLU A 44 12.65 24.11 1.06
N GLN A 45 12.15 25.28 0.68
CA GLN A 45 11.07 25.95 1.39
C GLN A 45 9.76 25.17 1.32
N LEU A 46 9.38 24.70 0.13
CA LEU A 46 8.19 23.87 -0.05
C LEU A 46 8.34 22.51 0.63
N GLN A 47 9.55 21.93 0.65
CA GLN A 47 9.84 20.70 1.39
C GLN A 47 9.59 20.89 2.90
N ARG A 48 10.01 22.03 3.47
CA ARG A 48 9.74 22.37 4.87
C ARG A 48 8.25 22.56 5.13
N GLU A 49 7.55 23.33 4.29
CA GLU A 49 6.10 23.55 4.43
C GLU A 49 5.32 22.23 4.37
N HIS A 50 5.69 21.34 3.44
CA HIS A 50 5.10 20.01 3.31
C HIS A 50 5.29 19.18 4.58
N PHE A 51 6.51 19.16 5.12
CA PHE A 51 6.85 18.43 6.35
C PHE A 51 6.10 18.98 7.57
N GLU A 52 6.02 20.30 7.72
CA GLU A 52 5.35 20.97 8.85
C GLU A 52 3.84 20.73 8.86
N ARG A 53 3.20 20.61 7.69
CA ARG A 53 1.77 20.31 7.61
C ARG A 53 1.41 18.88 8.01
N ASN A 54 2.40 18.00 8.23
CA ASN A 54 2.22 16.62 8.67
C ASN A 54 1.16 15.85 7.84
N VAL A 55 1.13 16.10 6.53
CA VAL A 55 0.21 15.44 5.59
C VAL A 55 0.66 14.03 5.21
N LEU A 56 1.78 13.57 5.78
CA LEU A 56 2.38 12.27 5.52
C LEU A 56 1.42 11.13 5.86
N GLY A 57 1.16 10.29 4.86
CA GLY A 57 0.32 9.10 5.01
C GLY A 57 -1.17 9.31 4.71
N SER A 58 -1.60 10.52 4.34
CA SER A 58 -2.91 10.75 3.71
C SER A 58 -2.72 11.16 2.26
N GLN A 59 -3.19 10.30 1.36
CA GLN A 59 -3.21 10.56 -0.07
C GLN A 59 -4.09 11.77 -0.40
N GLU A 60 -5.21 11.96 0.31
CA GLU A 60 -6.05 13.16 0.16
C GLU A 60 -5.26 14.43 0.47
N ALA A 61 -4.60 14.47 1.63
CA ALA A 61 -3.90 15.66 2.09
C ALA A 61 -2.67 15.97 1.22
N GLU A 62 -1.93 14.94 0.80
CA GLU A 62 -0.85 15.05 -0.20
C GLU A 62 -1.37 15.65 -1.50
N TYR A 63 -2.44 15.09 -2.07
CA TYR A 63 -3.02 15.58 -3.31
C TYR A 63 -3.47 17.03 -3.22
N LEU A 64 -4.17 17.42 -2.15
CA LEU A 64 -4.61 18.81 -1.95
C LEU A 64 -3.42 19.77 -1.87
N PHE A 65 -2.39 19.41 -1.12
CA PHE A 65 -1.19 20.24 -0.98
C PHE A 65 -0.51 20.48 -2.34
N TRP A 66 -0.18 19.41 -3.06
CA TRP A 66 0.52 19.56 -4.34
C TRP A 66 -0.37 20.11 -5.45
N TYR A 67 -1.69 19.89 -5.36
CA TYR A 67 -2.65 20.53 -6.25
C TYR A 67 -2.59 22.05 -6.11
N GLU A 68 -2.66 22.56 -4.87
CA GLU A 68 -2.60 23.99 -4.59
C GLU A 68 -1.26 24.60 -5.01
N LYS A 69 -0.14 23.88 -4.82
CA LYS A 69 1.21 24.40 -5.11
C LYS A 69 1.59 24.31 -6.58
N PHE A 70 1.10 23.32 -7.33
CA PHE A 70 1.56 23.06 -8.69
C PHE A 70 0.43 22.88 -9.71
N LEU A 71 -0.58 22.05 -9.43
CA LEU A 71 -1.52 21.64 -10.48
C LEU A 71 -2.56 22.68 -10.83
N LYS A 72 -3.03 23.46 -9.84
CA LYS A 72 -4.12 24.43 -10.03
C LYS A 72 -3.83 25.39 -11.20
N ASP A 73 -2.58 25.81 -11.32
CA ASP A 73 -2.10 26.76 -12.34
C ASP A 73 -1.29 26.08 -13.46
N CYS A 74 -1.24 24.73 -13.49
CA CYS A 74 -0.49 23.97 -14.50
C CYS A 74 -1.34 23.80 -15.78
N PRO A 75 -0.89 24.30 -16.95
CA PRO A 75 -1.65 24.21 -18.20
C PRO A 75 -1.77 22.78 -18.74
N GLU A 76 -0.85 21.90 -18.38
CA GLU A 76 -0.89 20.47 -18.74
C GLU A 76 -1.87 19.66 -17.89
N TYR A 77 -2.40 20.25 -16.82
CA TYR A 77 -3.33 19.61 -15.91
C TYR A 77 -4.78 19.99 -16.22
N ASP A 78 -5.63 18.99 -16.42
CA ASP A 78 -7.06 19.19 -16.63
C ASP A 78 -7.78 19.36 -15.28
N ASN A 79 -8.05 20.62 -14.91
CA ASN A 79 -8.74 20.95 -13.68
C ASN A 79 -10.17 20.40 -13.59
N SER A 80 -10.79 19.97 -14.70
CA SER A 80 -12.09 19.28 -14.64
C SER A 80 -12.02 17.93 -13.92
N LEU A 81 -10.82 17.33 -13.82
CA LEU A 81 -10.56 16.08 -13.11
C LEU A 81 -10.30 16.27 -11.60
N TYR A 82 -10.30 17.51 -11.09
CA TYR A 82 -9.96 17.80 -9.70
C TYR A 82 -10.78 16.99 -8.69
N GLU A 83 -12.11 17.00 -8.83
CA GLU A 83 -13.01 16.28 -7.91
C GLU A 83 -12.85 14.76 -8.02
N GLU A 84 -12.63 14.26 -9.23
CA GLU A 84 -12.39 12.83 -9.45
C GLU A 84 -11.09 12.37 -8.77
N HIS A 85 -10.01 13.12 -8.95
CA HIS A 85 -8.72 12.85 -8.34
C HIS A 85 -8.76 12.96 -6.81
N LEU A 86 -9.47 13.95 -6.27
CA LEU A 86 -9.68 14.09 -4.83
C LEU A 86 -10.42 12.86 -4.27
N ASN A 87 -11.49 12.43 -4.95
CA ASN A 87 -12.23 11.24 -4.55
C ASN A 87 -11.40 9.94 -4.68
N ASN A 88 -10.57 9.81 -5.71
CA ASN A 88 -9.66 8.67 -5.86
C ASN A 88 -8.69 8.58 -4.69
N ASN A 89 -8.07 9.70 -4.30
CA ASN A 89 -7.15 9.75 -3.16
C ASN A 89 -7.87 9.45 -1.83
N ARG A 90 -9.08 9.97 -1.60
CA ARG A 90 -9.93 9.59 -0.46
C ARG A 90 -10.20 8.08 -0.40
N ARG A 91 -10.52 7.47 -1.54
CA ARG A 91 -10.75 6.02 -1.62
C ARG A 91 -9.50 5.22 -1.25
N TRP A 92 -8.32 5.66 -1.66
CA TRP A 92 -7.06 5.02 -1.26
C TRP A 92 -6.81 5.11 0.25
N ASP A 93 -7.09 6.26 0.86
CA ASP A 93 -6.97 6.44 2.32
C ASP A 93 -7.93 5.52 3.07
N LEU A 94 -9.17 5.39 2.61
CA LEU A 94 -10.16 4.46 3.18
C LEU A 94 -9.72 3.00 3.10
N VAL A 95 -9.24 2.55 1.92
CA VAL A 95 -8.74 1.18 1.73
C VAL A 95 -7.53 0.90 2.62
N THR A 96 -6.61 1.87 2.73
CA THR A 96 -5.42 1.75 3.59
C THR A 96 -5.82 1.64 5.06
N LYS A 97 -6.73 2.51 5.51
CA LYS A 97 -7.28 2.47 6.88
C LYS A 97 -7.98 1.14 7.17
N GLN A 98 -8.78 0.62 6.25
CA GLN A 98 -9.42 -0.69 6.39
C GLN A 98 -8.38 -1.81 6.53
N ARG A 99 -7.35 -1.84 5.68
CA ARG A 99 -6.27 -2.84 5.77
C ARG A 99 -5.50 -2.75 7.08
N LEU A 100 -5.19 -1.54 7.55
CA LEU A 100 -4.52 -1.34 8.84
C LEU A 100 -5.38 -1.83 9.99
N ASN A 101 -6.69 -1.53 9.97
CA ASN A 101 -7.63 -2.04 10.97
C ASN A 101 -7.70 -3.58 10.95
N GLU A 102 -7.77 -4.21 9.76
CA GLU A 102 -7.75 -5.67 9.63
C GLU A 102 -6.46 -6.30 10.14
N LEU A 103 -5.32 -5.64 9.94
CA LEU A 103 -4.03 -6.09 10.47
C LEU A 103 -3.97 -5.95 11.99
N SER A 104 -4.50 -4.85 12.53
CA SER A 104 -4.54 -4.59 13.97
C SER A 104 -5.55 -5.48 14.71
N SER A 105 -6.67 -5.82 14.08
CA SER A 105 -7.73 -6.63 14.69
C SER A 105 -7.44 -8.14 14.64
N LYS A 106 -6.45 -8.58 13.85
CA LYS A 106 -6.05 -9.99 13.81
C LYS A 106 -5.30 -10.34 15.10
N PRO A 107 -5.78 -11.29 15.92
CA PRO A 107 -5.07 -11.70 17.12
C PRO A 107 -3.70 -12.26 16.74
N THR A 108 -2.64 -11.64 17.24
CA THR A 108 -1.27 -12.07 16.99
C THR A 108 -0.97 -13.31 17.82
N VAL A 109 -0.84 -14.47 17.17
CA VAL A 109 -0.50 -15.73 17.84
C VAL A 109 1.02 -15.84 17.95
N LYS A 110 1.52 -15.85 19.19
CA LYS A 110 2.94 -16.04 19.49
C LYS A 110 3.28 -17.52 19.58
N CYS A 111 4.38 -17.93 18.94
CA CYS A 111 4.89 -19.28 19.04
C CYS A 111 5.38 -19.57 20.47
N PRO A 112 4.86 -20.60 21.15
CA PRO A 112 5.27 -20.93 22.52
C PRO A 112 6.70 -21.51 22.59
N TYR A 113 7.25 -21.97 21.46
CA TYR A 113 8.57 -22.62 21.41
C TYR A 113 9.72 -21.65 21.17
N CYS A 114 9.54 -20.64 20.30
CA CYS A 114 10.61 -19.71 19.93
C CYS A 114 10.24 -18.23 20.09
N GLY A 115 9.00 -17.93 20.52
CA GLY A 115 8.53 -16.57 20.72
C GLY A 115 8.20 -15.78 19.45
N SER A 116 8.32 -16.38 18.26
CA SER A 116 8.00 -15.72 16.99
C SER A 116 6.53 -15.35 16.85
N LEU A 117 6.24 -14.18 16.27
CA LEU A 117 4.89 -13.76 15.86
C LEU A 117 4.57 -14.16 14.41
N ARG A 118 5.54 -14.71 13.68
CA ARG A 118 5.36 -15.20 12.30
C ARG A 118 4.67 -16.56 12.31
N THR A 119 3.38 -16.56 12.57
CA THR A 119 2.56 -17.76 12.61
C THR A 119 1.51 -17.73 11.50
N THR A 120 1.25 -18.90 10.91
CA THR A 120 0.24 -19.04 9.86
C THR A 120 -0.82 -20.02 10.36
N LYS A 121 -2.09 -19.62 10.22
CA LYS A 121 -3.21 -20.51 10.53
C LYS A 121 -3.19 -21.69 9.56
N ILE A 122 -3.19 -22.90 10.11
CA ILE A 122 -3.25 -24.13 9.31
C ILE A 122 -4.66 -24.21 8.73
N SER A 123 -4.81 -23.90 7.43
CA SER A 123 -6.07 -24.04 6.72
C SER A 123 -6.50 -25.52 6.67
N THR A 124 -7.81 -25.75 6.78
CA THR A 124 -8.43 -27.09 6.71
C THR A 124 -8.16 -27.80 5.38
N SER A 125 -7.84 -27.09 4.29
CA SER A 125 -7.39 -27.69 3.02
C SER A 125 -6.06 -28.46 3.16
N SER A 126 -5.17 -28.01 4.04
CA SER A 126 -3.92 -28.72 4.37
C SER A 126 -4.15 -29.98 5.21
N LYS A 127 -5.33 -30.13 5.82
CA LYS A 127 -5.69 -31.30 6.65
C LYS A 127 -6.18 -32.48 5.80
N VAL A 128 -6.72 -32.23 4.60
CA VAL A 128 -7.30 -33.28 3.72
C VAL A 128 -6.24 -33.96 2.85
N ALA A 129 -5.17 -33.26 2.43
CA ALA A 129 -4.10 -33.87 1.64
C ALA A 129 -3.24 -34.88 2.44
N SER A 130 -3.28 -34.86 3.78
CA SER A 130 -2.54 -35.79 4.64
C SER A 130 -3.35 -37.02 5.07
N SER A 131 -4.61 -37.14 4.67
CA SER A 131 -5.45 -38.30 4.99
C SER A 131 -5.18 -39.53 4.11
N LEU A 132 -4.36 -39.40 3.05
CA LEU A 132 -3.99 -40.51 2.14
C LEU A 132 -2.64 -41.17 2.48
N THR A 133 -1.88 -40.68 3.46
CA THR A 133 -0.60 -41.27 3.90
C THR A 133 -0.66 -41.65 5.37
N LEU A 134 -1.11 -42.88 5.62
CA LEU A 134 -1.08 -43.55 6.92
C LEU A 134 0.34 -43.47 7.53
N GLY A 135 0.48 -42.88 8.74
CA GLY A 135 1.67 -43.05 9.59
C GLY A 135 2.38 -41.78 10.10
N LEU A 136 2.29 -40.62 9.44
CA LEU A 136 3.03 -39.39 9.85
C LEU A 136 2.15 -38.21 10.29
N ALA A 137 0.82 -38.37 10.26
CA ALA A 137 -0.15 -37.30 10.52
C ALA A 137 -0.44 -37.01 12.01
N SER A 138 0.11 -37.79 12.96
CA SER A 138 -0.20 -37.65 14.39
C SER A 138 0.17 -36.28 14.98
N ASN A 139 1.18 -35.60 14.44
CA ASN A 139 1.71 -34.36 15.02
C ASN A 139 0.96 -33.09 14.67
N LYS A 140 -0.09 -33.14 13.82
CA LYS A 140 -0.86 -31.97 13.36
C LYS A 140 -2.35 -32.00 13.73
N ILE A 141 -2.84 -33.09 14.31
CA ILE A 141 -4.24 -33.23 14.75
C ILE A 141 -4.48 -32.26 15.92
N GLY A 142 -5.56 -31.48 15.87
CA GLY A 142 -5.96 -30.52 16.91
C GLY A 142 -5.23 -29.16 16.88
N LYS A 143 -4.16 -29.02 16.11
CA LYS A 143 -3.35 -27.79 16.06
C LYS A 143 -3.90 -26.80 15.04
N ASN A 144 -3.80 -25.51 15.36
CA ASN A 144 -4.41 -24.43 14.60
C ASN A 144 -3.38 -23.56 13.86
N TYR A 145 -2.12 -23.56 14.30
CA TYR A 145 -1.08 -22.67 13.81
C TYR A 145 0.24 -23.41 13.56
N GLN A 146 1.00 -22.90 12.60
CA GLN A 146 2.38 -23.29 12.34
C GLN A 146 3.28 -22.05 12.47
N CYS A 147 4.38 -22.19 13.19
CA CYS A 147 5.43 -21.17 13.25
C CYS A 147 6.26 -21.21 11.97
N ASN A 148 6.47 -20.06 11.33
CA ASN A 148 7.28 -19.97 10.11
C ASN A 148 8.78 -20.02 10.39
N ASP A 149 9.20 -19.84 11.64
CA ASP A 149 10.60 -19.77 12.04
C ASP A 149 11.12 -21.13 12.51
N CYS A 150 10.54 -21.67 13.58
CA CYS A 150 10.94 -22.97 14.13
C CYS A 150 10.16 -24.16 13.53
N LYS A 151 9.22 -23.90 12.62
CA LYS A 151 8.36 -24.92 11.97
C LYS A 151 7.47 -25.74 12.91
N ALA A 152 7.48 -25.46 14.21
CA ALA A 152 6.60 -26.10 15.18
C ALA A 152 5.13 -25.78 14.91
N THR A 153 4.26 -26.77 15.11
CA THR A 153 2.81 -26.64 15.02
C THR A 153 2.21 -26.66 16.42
N PHE A 154 1.19 -25.83 16.68
CA PHE A 154 0.49 -25.74 17.96
C PHE A 154 -0.95 -25.22 17.80
#